data_AF-A0A1F5Q3I4-F1
#
_entry.id   AF-A0A1F5Q3I4-F1
#
_cell.length_a   1.000
_cell.length_b   1.000
_cell.length_c   1.000
_cell.angle_alpha   90.00
_cell.angle_beta   90.00
_cell.angle_gamma   90.00
#
_symmetry.space_group_name_H-M   'P 1'
#
loop_
_entity.id
_entity.type
_entity.pdbx_description
1 polymer ?
#
loop_
_entity_poly.entity_id
_entity_poly.type
_entity_poly.pdbx_seq_one_letter_code
_entity_poly.pdbx_strand_id
1 'polypeptide(L)'
;MDSVRPKFNPNHNPPTKPLPAKQKKRRRVWIWLVVLIVLISLGVWAGSSLISKTNQVFTGDGNIFSRLGRLIIAADKPLIGEENGQVNILLLGMGGEGHEGPFLTDTMIIAAVDVKNNEVVLTSIPRDFLVDLPKVGPNKINAAYAYASDEDKNAPGLAAITAAEQVTGLDIPYYAAIDFQGFINAVNNVGGLDITIDQTFTDPEYPNEKYGFLSPVTFTAGMEHMDGRRALIFARSRHGNNNEGSDFARSERQKKIIVAFKEKVTKLNLTDLKTINNLLSDFTENFRTNLEPHELNRLVGLTQKISAANIFSFSLEPDGTTICNSSIIVGYEQPDPAKEPPIDDPKTEVDESIVEPIPIKLYIVEPCLNKTLADVQEYIKMASIIAKLKKENASLEVQNSTGRVSVTTQWNNLTDLGLNLKFTGFRGRVAYEQTIFYDNSQGGKPKTLEYLKNNFQFVSSDIGYPSSTADFVVVIGNDAL
;
A
#
# COMPACT_ATOMS: atom_id res chain seq x y z
N MET A 1 -59.66 -104.15 15.84
CA MET A 1 -59.60 -104.27 14.38
C MET A 1 -59.43 -102.89 13.80
N ASP A 2 -58.19 -102.64 13.40
CA ASP A 2 -57.77 -101.88 12.23
C ASP A 2 -58.19 -100.41 12.12
N SER A 3 -57.28 -99.60 12.69
CA SER A 3 -56.67 -98.47 12.01
C SER A 3 -56.59 -98.62 10.48
N VAL A 4 -56.79 -97.53 9.75
CA VAL A 4 -55.79 -96.95 8.83
C VAL A 4 -56.24 -95.51 8.55
N ARG A 5 -55.50 -94.58 9.16
CA ARG A 5 -55.56 -93.14 8.87
C ARG A 5 -54.69 -92.84 7.63
N PRO A 6 -55.01 -91.76 6.91
CA PRO A 6 -54.38 -91.41 5.63
C PRO A 6 -52.87 -91.20 5.69
N LYS A 7 -52.23 -91.57 4.59
CA LYS A 7 -50.80 -91.49 4.28
C LYS A 7 -50.24 -90.08 4.51
N PHE A 8 -49.24 -90.04 5.38
CA PHE A 8 -48.40 -88.87 5.64
C PHE A 8 -47.53 -88.60 4.41
N ASN A 9 -47.73 -87.44 3.77
CA ASN A 9 -46.89 -86.94 2.68
C ASN A 9 -45.61 -86.33 3.27
N PRO A 10 -44.41 -86.89 3.01
CA PRO A 10 -43.18 -86.47 3.65
C PRO A 10 -42.60 -85.13 3.14
N ASN A 11 -43.27 -84.43 2.22
CA ASN A 11 -42.72 -83.23 1.56
C ASN A 11 -43.51 -81.92 1.80
N HIS A 12 -44.19 -81.78 2.93
CA HIS A 12 -44.83 -80.51 3.30
C HIS A 12 -44.48 -80.09 4.72
N ASN A 13 -43.43 -79.26 4.82
CA ASN A 13 -43.13 -78.49 6.02
C ASN A 13 -43.93 -77.17 5.99
N PRO A 14 -44.95 -77.00 6.86
CA PRO A 14 -45.52 -75.69 7.12
C PRO A 14 -44.48 -74.82 7.83
N PRO A 15 -44.33 -73.52 7.49
CA PRO A 15 -43.30 -72.69 8.09
C PRO A 15 -43.58 -72.46 9.57
N THR A 16 -42.79 -73.12 10.42
CA THR A 16 -42.69 -72.84 11.86
C THR A 16 -42.12 -71.44 12.03
N LYS A 17 -42.94 -70.51 12.54
CA LYS A 17 -42.44 -69.20 13.00
C LYS A 17 -41.57 -69.44 14.24
N PRO A 18 -40.26 -69.16 14.21
CA PRO A 18 -39.42 -69.23 15.39
C PRO A 18 -39.72 -68.05 16.32
N LEU A 19 -39.72 -68.32 17.62
CA LEU A 19 -39.72 -67.31 18.69
C LEU A 19 -38.59 -66.28 18.46
N PRO A 20 -38.78 -64.99 18.83
CA PRO A 20 -37.75 -63.98 18.64
C PRO A 20 -36.54 -64.28 19.54
N ALA A 21 -35.40 -64.61 18.91
CA ALA A 21 -34.13 -64.81 19.58
C ALA A 21 -33.51 -63.46 20.01
N LYS A 22 -33.11 -63.36 21.28
CA LYS A 22 -32.37 -62.22 21.84
C LYS A 22 -30.97 -62.08 21.21
N GLN A 23 -30.76 -60.94 20.54
CA GLN A 23 -29.53 -60.15 20.29
C GLN A 23 -28.18 -60.84 19.94
N LYS A 24 -27.51 -60.31 18.89
CA LYS A 24 -26.11 -59.83 18.99
C LYS A 24 -25.80 -58.74 17.96
N LYS A 25 -25.11 -57.70 18.46
CA LYS A 25 -24.78 -56.36 17.94
C LYS A 25 -23.89 -56.33 16.66
N ARG A 26 -24.17 -57.12 15.61
CA ARG A 26 -23.32 -57.17 14.39
C ARG A 26 -23.73 -56.26 13.21
N ARG A 27 -24.84 -55.52 13.33
CA ARG A 27 -25.33 -54.63 12.24
C ARG A 27 -24.67 -53.24 12.20
N ARG A 28 -23.83 -52.89 13.18
CA ARG A 28 -23.13 -51.58 13.22
C ARG A 28 -21.77 -51.58 12.52
N VAL A 29 -21.09 -52.72 12.42
CA VAL A 29 -19.71 -52.79 11.86
C VAL A 29 -19.70 -52.48 10.35
N TRP A 30 -20.70 -52.94 9.61
CA TRP A 30 -20.80 -52.67 8.17
C TRP A 30 -21.19 -51.21 7.85
N ILE A 31 -21.96 -50.54 8.72
CA ILE A 31 -22.25 -49.11 8.59
C ILE A 31 -20.96 -48.30 8.78
N TRP A 32 -20.12 -48.68 9.76
CA TRP A 32 -18.83 -48.01 9.97
C TRP A 32 -17.80 -48.27 8.86
N LEU A 33 -17.82 -49.45 8.21
CA LEU A 33 -16.97 -49.73 7.04
C LEU A 33 -17.38 -48.90 5.82
N VAL A 34 -18.69 -48.73 5.57
CA VAL A 34 -19.19 -47.89 4.47
C VAL A 34 -18.92 -46.41 4.73
N VAL A 35 -19.10 -45.95 5.98
CA VAL A 35 -18.75 -44.58 6.38
C VAL A 35 -17.24 -44.33 6.24
N LEU A 36 -16.38 -45.30 6.61
CA LEU A 36 -14.93 -45.18 6.47
C LEU A 36 -14.50 -45.09 4.99
N ILE A 37 -15.11 -45.90 4.10
CA ILE A 37 -14.80 -45.86 2.66
C ILE A 37 -15.28 -44.54 2.02
N VAL A 38 -16.43 -44.02 2.44
CA VAL A 38 -16.95 -42.69 2.00
C VAL A 38 -16.09 -41.55 2.55
N LEU A 39 -15.56 -41.66 3.77
CA LEU A 39 -14.65 -40.66 4.34
C LEU A 39 -13.26 -40.71 3.70
N ILE A 40 -12.77 -41.89 3.31
CA ILE A 40 -11.51 -42.03 2.57
C ILE A 40 -11.67 -41.52 1.14
N SER A 41 -12.80 -41.78 0.46
CA SER A 41 -13.04 -41.23 -0.88
C SER A 41 -13.30 -39.72 -0.86
N LEU A 42 -14.00 -39.18 0.15
CA LEU A 42 -14.11 -37.74 0.38
C LEU A 42 -12.78 -37.11 0.80
N GLY A 43 -11.93 -37.80 1.56
CA GLY A 43 -10.60 -37.35 1.94
C GLY A 43 -9.61 -37.35 0.78
N VAL A 44 -9.70 -38.32 -0.13
CA VAL A 44 -8.92 -38.36 -1.37
C VAL A 44 -9.44 -37.32 -2.37
N TRP A 45 -10.75 -37.06 -2.44
CA TRP A 45 -11.33 -36.01 -3.29
C TRP A 45 -11.04 -34.59 -2.76
N ALA A 46 -11.20 -34.35 -1.45
CA ALA A 46 -10.81 -33.09 -0.80
C ALA A 46 -9.29 -32.88 -0.75
N GLY A 47 -8.51 -33.95 -0.81
CA GLY A 47 -7.04 -33.90 -0.83
C GLY A 47 -6.41 -33.80 -2.21
N SER A 48 -7.13 -34.03 -3.31
CA SER A 48 -6.55 -34.08 -4.67
C SER A 48 -7.06 -33.03 -5.66
N SER A 49 -7.87 -32.06 -5.23
CA SER A 49 -8.16 -30.88 -6.06
C SER A 49 -8.37 -29.63 -5.23
N LEU A 50 -7.43 -28.68 -5.38
CA LEU A 50 -7.58 -27.22 -5.20
C LEU A 50 -7.08 -26.53 -3.91
N ILE A 51 -6.11 -27.08 -3.16
CA ILE A 51 -5.37 -26.28 -2.14
C ILE A 51 -3.87 -26.65 -2.15
N SER A 52 -3.17 -26.15 -3.15
CA SER A 52 -1.71 -26.06 -3.17
C SER A 52 -1.43 -24.62 -3.60
N LYS A 53 -1.10 -23.63 -2.76
CA LYS A 53 -0.14 -23.61 -1.65
C LYS A 53 -0.35 -22.36 -0.74
N THR A 54 -1.50 -22.18 -0.10
CA THR A 54 -1.72 -21.01 0.79
C THR A 54 -2.41 -21.29 2.13
N ASN A 55 -2.81 -22.53 2.44
CA ASN A 55 -3.53 -22.85 3.70
C ASN A 55 -2.76 -23.69 4.74
N GLN A 56 -1.45 -23.92 4.61
CA GLN A 56 -0.72 -24.70 5.62
C GLN A 56 -0.50 -23.99 6.96
N VAL A 57 -0.97 -22.75 7.11
CA VAL A 57 -0.95 -22.06 8.41
C VAL A 57 -2.25 -22.26 9.21
N PHE A 58 -3.40 -22.48 8.56
CA PHE A 58 -4.70 -22.37 9.24
C PHE A 58 -5.52 -23.66 9.36
N THR A 59 -5.09 -24.80 8.82
CA THR A 59 -5.88 -26.05 8.85
C THR A 59 -5.13 -27.29 9.37
N GLY A 60 -4.13 -27.13 10.25
CA GLY A 60 -3.39 -28.28 10.82
C GLY A 60 -3.96 -28.81 12.14
N ASP A 61 -4.28 -30.10 12.23
CA ASP A 61 -4.71 -30.81 13.44
C ASP A 61 -3.63 -30.81 14.55
N GLY A 62 -3.69 -29.85 15.47
CA GLY A 62 -2.73 -29.75 16.58
C GLY A 62 -3.21 -28.85 17.73
N ASN A 63 -2.94 -29.26 18.97
CA ASN A 63 -3.35 -28.57 20.20
C ASN A 63 -2.86 -27.10 20.25
N ILE A 64 -3.73 -26.21 20.74
CA ILE A 64 -3.51 -24.75 20.85
C ILE A 64 -2.15 -24.36 21.49
N PHE A 65 -1.67 -25.12 22.47
CA PHE A 65 -0.39 -24.85 23.15
C PHE A 65 0.84 -25.01 22.26
N SER A 66 0.85 -25.95 21.32
CA SER A 66 1.97 -26.10 20.37
C SER A 66 1.94 -25.05 19.27
N ARG A 67 0.76 -24.48 18.96
CA ARG A 67 0.60 -23.32 18.07
C ARG A 67 1.12 -22.03 18.72
N LEU A 68 0.78 -21.80 19.99
CA LEU A 68 1.30 -20.69 20.80
C LEU A 68 2.83 -20.75 20.95
N GLY A 69 3.38 -21.93 21.26
CA GLY A 69 4.83 -22.11 21.36
C GLY A 69 5.55 -21.81 20.04
N ARG A 70 4.99 -22.23 18.89
CA ARG A 70 5.58 -21.94 17.58
C ARG A 70 5.45 -20.47 17.18
N LEU A 71 4.34 -19.80 17.49
CA LEU A 71 4.18 -18.37 17.21
C LEU A 71 5.11 -17.51 18.08
N ILE A 72 5.26 -17.84 19.37
CA ILE A 72 6.14 -17.10 20.29
C ILE A 72 7.62 -17.35 19.95
N ILE A 73 8.01 -18.61 19.67
CA ILE A 73 9.40 -18.95 19.32
C ILE A 73 9.77 -18.44 17.90
N ALA A 74 8.81 -18.35 16.98
CA ALA A 74 9.05 -17.78 15.65
C ALA A 74 8.96 -16.24 15.64
N ALA A 75 8.30 -15.59 16.61
CA ALA A 75 8.21 -14.13 16.71
C ALA A 75 9.56 -13.44 16.98
N ASP A 76 10.57 -14.19 17.43
CA ASP A 76 11.94 -13.69 17.63
C ASP A 76 12.78 -13.71 16.35
N LYS A 77 12.30 -14.29 15.25
CA LYS A 77 12.99 -14.20 13.97
C LYS A 77 12.87 -12.76 13.43
N PRO A 78 14.00 -12.13 13.04
CA PRO A 78 13.97 -10.82 12.43
C PRO A 78 13.28 -10.87 11.06
N LEU A 79 12.61 -9.78 10.69
CA LEU A 79 12.10 -9.60 9.32
C LEU A 79 13.27 -9.43 8.34
N ILE A 80 13.05 -9.76 7.07
CA ILE A 80 14.02 -9.45 6.01
C ILE A 80 14.24 -7.93 5.97
N GLY A 81 15.52 -7.53 6.02
CA GLY A 81 15.94 -6.13 6.09
C GLY A 81 16.06 -5.57 7.52
N GLU A 82 15.50 -6.23 8.53
CA GLU A 82 15.52 -5.74 9.92
C GLU A 82 16.96 -5.57 10.45
N GLU A 83 17.83 -6.53 10.19
CA GLU A 83 19.25 -6.47 10.58
C GLU A 83 20.02 -5.34 9.87
N ASN A 84 19.61 -4.98 8.66
CA ASN A 84 20.14 -3.85 7.91
C ASN A 84 19.58 -2.50 8.43
N GLY A 85 18.59 -2.54 9.32
CA GLY A 85 17.97 -1.39 9.97
C GLY A 85 16.70 -0.89 9.28
N GLN A 86 16.26 -1.49 8.18
CA GLN A 86 15.07 -1.07 7.45
C GLN A 86 14.29 -2.26 6.89
N VAL A 87 12.99 -2.29 7.13
CA VAL A 87 12.05 -3.28 6.55
C VAL A 87 11.12 -2.55 5.59
N ASN A 88 11.08 -2.97 4.32
CA ASN A 88 10.22 -2.37 3.31
C ASN A 88 9.03 -3.28 3.00
N ILE A 89 7.83 -2.69 2.97
CA ILE A 89 6.59 -3.40 2.67
C ILE A 89 5.81 -2.60 1.62
N LEU A 90 5.45 -3.23 0.51
CA LEU A 90 4.59 -2.64 -0.51
C LEU A 90 3.11 -2.82 -0.15
N LEU A 91 2.41 -1.72 0.10
CA LEU A 91 0.97 -1.68 0.33
C LEU A 91 0.26 -1.39 -0.99
N LEU A 92 -0.66 -2.28 -1.37
CA LEU A 92 -1.40 -2.22 -2.62
C LEU A 92 -2.90 -2.09 -2.35
N GLY A 93 -3.54 -1.15 -3.03
CA GLY A 93 -5.00 -0.97 -3.01
C GLY A 93 -5.57 -1.08 -4.42
N MET A 94 -6.62 -1.88 -4.58
CA MET A 94 -7.29 -2.12 -5.87
C MET A 94 -8.82 -2.10 -5.76
N GLY A 95 -9.52 -2.08 -6.89
CA GLY A 95 -10.98 -2.07 -6.92
C GLY A 95 -11.60 -3.34 -6.33
N GLY A 96 -11.13 -4.50 -6.75
CA GLY A 96 -11.73 -5.80 -6.44
C GLY A 96 -12.77 -6.23 -7.48
N GLU A 97 -13.27 -7.47 -7.36
CA GLU A 97 -14.27 -8.03 -8.28
C GLU A 97 -15.52 -7.13 -8.37
N GLY A 98 -16.05 -6.93 -9.59
CA GLY A 98 -17.18 -6.04 -9.85
C GLY A 98 -16.80 -4.60 -10.22
N HIS A 99 -15.52 -4.22 -10.14
CA HIS A 99 -14.98 -2.96 -10.65
C HIS A 99 -14.34 -3.12 -12.04
N GLU A 100 -14.34 -2.06 -12.85
CA GLU A 100 -13.60 -2.01 -14.11
C GLU A 100 -12.09 -1.98 -13.82
N GLY A 101 -11.32 -2.90 -14.40
CA GLY A 101 -9.92 -3.12 -14.02
C GLY A 101 -9.76 -3.58 -12.56
N PRO A 102 -10.42 -4.68 -12.14
CA PRO A 102 -10.59 -5.05 -10.73
C PRO A 102 -9.26 -5.23 -9.98
N PHE A 103 -8.22 -5.65 -10.68
CA PHE A 103 -6.89 -5.92 -10.13
C PHE A 103 -5.85 -4.83 -10.44
N LEU A 104 -6.25 -3.69 -11.01
CA LEU A 104 -5.36 -2.54 -11.18
C LEU A 104 -5.09 -1.90 -9.81
N THR A 105 -3.81 -1.78 -9.45
CA THR A 105 -3.41 -1.21 -8.16
C THR A 105 -3.35 0.31 -8.22
N ASP A 106 -4.49 0.95 -7.96
CA ASP A 106 -4.62 2.42 -7.93
C ASP A 106 -3.91 3.09 -6.75
N THR A 107 -3.58 2.32 -5.72
CA THR A 107 -2.74 2.74 -4.60
C THR A 107 -1.53 1.83 -4.51
N MET A 108 -0.34 2.44 -4.51
CA MET A 108 0.94 1.78 -4.29
C MET A 108 1.76 2.62 -3.32
N ILE A 109 1.96 2.10 -2.11
CA ILE A 109 2.69 2.81 -1.04
C ILE A 109 3.78 1.88 -0.50
N ILE A 110 5.03 2.31 -0.50
CA ILE A 110 6.09 1.61 0.23
C ILE A 110 6.09 2.14 1.67
N ALA A 111 5.85 1.24 2.62
CA ALA A 111 6.10 1.49 4.03
C ALA A 111 7.53 1.07 4.36
N ALA A 112 8.43 2.05 4.46
CA ALA A 112 9.81 1.84 4.87
C ALA A 112 9.94 2.05 6.38
N VAL A 113 10.04 0.94 7.13
CA VAL A 113 10.13 0.91 8.60
C VAL A 113 11.60 1.00 9.01
N ASP A 114 12.02 2.14 9.55
CA ASP A 114 13.35 2.32 10.15
C ASP A 114 13.32 1.79 11.59
N VAL A 115 13.99 0.65 11.77
CA VAL A 115 14.01 -0.12 13.01
C VAL A 115 14.91 0.55 14.06
N LYS A 116 15.92 1.31 13.62
CA LYS A 116 16.88 1.97 14.51
C LYS A 116 16.27 3.23 15.12
N ASN A 117 15.59 4.02 14.29
CA ASN A 117 15.02 5.31 14.69
C ASN A 117 13.56 5.21 15.16
N ASN A 118 12.90 4.05 15.00
CA ASN A 118 11.47 3.85 15.25
C ASN A 118 10.63 4.85 14.44
N GLU A 119 10.89 4.91 13.13
CA GLU A 119 10.23 5.80 12.18
C GLU A 119 9.67 4.99 11.00
N VAL A 120 8.61 5.51 10.36
CA VAL A 120 8.09 4.95 9.10
C VAL A 120 7.97 6.07 8.08
N VAL A 121 8.42 5.81 6.86
CA VAL A 121 8.18 6.68 5.72
C VAL A 121 7.26 5.94 4.76
N LEU A 122 6.11 6.55 4.47
CA LEU A 122 5.12 6.06 3.51
C LEU A 122 5.36 6.77 2.17
N THR A 123 5.99 6.06 1.23
CA THR A 123 6.31 6.57 -0.10
C THR A 123 5.27 6.12 -1.12
N SER A 124 4.44 7.05 -1.59
CA SER A 124 3.43 6.80 -2.62
C SER A 124 4.07 6.81 -4.01
N ILE A 125 3.75 5.81 -4.83
CA ILE A 125 4.21 5.68 -6.22
C ILE A 125 3.03 5.99 -7.16
N PRO A 126 3.19 6.82 -8.19
CA PRO A 126 2.16 7.06 -9.20
C PRO A 126 1.77 5.77 -9.90
N ARG A 127 0.48 5.46 -9.89
CA ARG A 127 -0.09 4.30 -10.60
C ARG A 127 0.20 4.31 -12.11
N ASP A 128 0.40 5.50 -12.67
CA ASP A 128 0.62 5.75 -14.10
C ASP A 128 2.11 5.75 -14.49
N PHE A 129 3.02 5.43 -13.55
CA PHE A 129 4.46 5.35 -13.82
C PHE A 129 4.77 4.30 -14.89
N LEU A 130 5.53 4.65 -15.92
CA LEU A 130 5.93 3.75 -16.99
C LEU A 130 7.00 2.79 -16.49
N VAL A 131 6.71 1.50 -16.59
CA VAL A 131 7.63 0.40 -16.30
C VAL A 131 7.64 -0.58 -17.45
N ASP A 132 8.65 -1.46 -17.47
CA ASP A 132 8.70 -2.55 -18.44
C ASP A 132 8.22 -3.83 -17.75
N LEU A 133 7.03 -4.31 -18.12
CA LEU A 133 6.44 -5.49 -17.51
C LEU A 133 6.89 -6.74 -18.28
N PRO A 134 7.39 -7.79 -17.60
CA PRO A 134 7.83 -9.02 -18.27
C PRO A 134 6.74 -9.59 -19.17
N LYS A 135 7.10 -9.95 -20.41
CA LYS A 135 6.23 -10.50 -21.48
C LYS A 135 5.10 -9.58 -21.99
N VAL A 136 4.88 -8.42 -21.36
CA VAL A 136 3.89 -7.41 -21.79
C VAL A 136 4.57 -6.26 -22.53
N GLY A 137 5.73 -5.82 -22.04
CA GLY A 137 6.43 -4.63 -22.52
C GLY A 137 6.07 -3.37 -21.73
N PRO A 138 6.31 -2.17 -22.30
CA PRO A 138 6.09 -0.89 -21.62
C PRO A 138 4.62 -0.69 -21.24
N ASN A 139 4.36 -0.49 -19.95
CA ASN A 139 3.01 -0.29 -19.43
C ASN A 139 3.02 0.52 -18.12
N LYS A 140 1.84 0.94 -17.67
CA LYS A 140 1.65 1.57 -16.37
C LYS A 140 1.93 0.56 -15.25
N ILE A 141 2.59 1.02 -14.20
CA ILE A 141 2.96 0.18 -13.05
C ILE A 141 1.74 -0.47 -12.37
N ASN A 142 0.57 0.19 -12.38
CA ASN A 142 -0.64 -0.37 -11.79
C ASN A 142 -1.18 -1.63 -12.47
N ALA A 143 -0.71 -1.92 -13.70
CA ALA A 143 -1.05 -3.14 -14.42
C ALA A 143 -0.21 -4.35 -13.95
N ALA A 144 0.89 -4.14 -13.21
CA ALA A 144 1.81 -5.21 -12.79
C ALA A 144 1.09 -6.32 -12.03
N TYR A 145 0.25 -5.95 -11.06
CA TYR A 145 -0.53 -6.90 -10.27
C TYR A 145 -1.61 -7.60 -11.10
N ALA A 146 -2.33 -6.83 -11.93
CA ALA A 146 -3.43 -7.33 -12.75
C ALA A 146 -2.96 -8.41 -13.74
N TYR A 147 -1.92 -8.11 -14.52
CA TYR A 147 -1.43 -9.03 -15.54
C TYR A 147 -0.94 -10.36 -14.95
N ALA A 148 -0.19 -10.32 -13.85
CA ALA A 148 0.28 -11.53 -13.21
C ALA A 148 -0.86 -12.34 -12.57
N SER A 149 -1.98 -11.71 -12.21
CA SER A 149 -3.18 -12.40 -11.70
C SER A 149 -3.84 -13.29 -12.74
N ASP A 150 -3.73 -12.93 -14.03
CA ASP A 150 -4.25 -13.72 -15.14
C ASP A 150 -3.36 -14.93 -15.46
N GLU A 151 -2.04 -14.85 -15.20
CA GLU A 151 -1.09 -15.95 -15.46
C GLU A 151 -0.96 -16.95 -14.32
N ASP A 152 -0.75 -16.48 -13.08
CA ASP A 152 -0.57 -17.30 -11.88
C ASP A 152 -1.07 -16.55 -10.65
N LYS A 153 -2.08 -17.11 -9.98
CA LYS A 153 -2.72 -16.52 -8.78
C LYS A 153 -1.75 -16.26 -7.61
N ASN A 154 -0.55 -16.85 -7.61
CA ASN A 154 0.46 -16.62 -6.56
C ASN A 154 1.55 -15.61 -6.95
N ALA A 155 1.62 -15.22 -8.22
CA ALA A 155 2.58 -14.25 -8.73
C ALA A 155 2.20 -12.74 -8.63
N PRO A 156 0.95 -12.29 -8.36
CA PRO A 156 0.59 -10.87 -8.53
C PRO A 156 1.37 -9.91 -7.65
N GLY A 157 1.52 -10.28 -6.37
CA GLY A 157 2.28 -9.46 -5.42
C GLY A 157 3.76 -9.39 -5.77
N LEU A 158 4.34 -10.48 -6.28
CA LEU A 158 5.74 -10.48 -6.71
C LEU A 158 5.95 -9.59 -7.95
N ALA A 159 5.05 -9.64 -8.92
CA ALA A 159 5.11 -8.76 -10.09
C ALA A 159 5.01 -7.27 -9.70
N ALA A 160 4.12 -6.94 -8.75
CA ALA A 160 4.00 -5.59 -8.22
C ALA A 160 5.25 -5.16 -7.42
N ILE A 161 5.84 -6.06 -6.63
CA ILE A 161 7.14 -5.84 -5.98
C ILE A 161 8.20 -5.52 -7.03
N THR A 162 8.42 -6.40 -8.01
CA THR A 162 9.47 -6.21 -9.04
C THR A 162 9.31 -4.89 -9.79
N ALA A 163 8.08 -4.51 -10.13
CA ALA A 163 7.83 -3.22 -10.78
C ALA A 163 8.11 -2.03 -9.84
N ALA A 164 7.75 -2.12 -8.55
CA ALA A 164 8.06 -1.09 -7.56
C ALA A 164 9.58 -0.99 -7.30
N GLU A 165 10.29 -2.11 -7.25
CA GLU A 165 11.76 -2.15 -7.10
C GLU A 165 12.45 -1.55 -8.32
N GLN A 166 11.93 -1.77 -9.53
CA GLN A 166 12.44 -1.12 -10.76
C GLN A 166 12.37 0.41 -10.63
N VAL A 167 11.24 0.94 -10.15
CA VAL A 167 11.05 2.40 -10.00
C VAL A 167 11.88 2.97 -8.85
N THR A 168 11.94 2.26 -7.73
CA THR A 168 12.45 2.81 -6.47
C THR A 168 13.90 2.45 -6.17
N GLY A 169 14.41 1.37 -6.74
CA GLY A 169 15.73 0.82 -6.43
C GLY A 169 15.86 0.32 -4.99
N LEU A 170 14.74 0.14 -4.29
CA LEU A 170 14.68 -0.42 -2.94
C LEU A 170 14.51 -1.94 -3.02
N ASP A 171 15.00 -2.66 -2.02
CA ASP A 171 14.68 -4.07 -1.80
C ASP A 171 13.36 -4.16 -1.02
N ILE A 172 12.35 -4.83 -1.59
CA ILE A 172 10.99 -4.87 -1.07
C ILE A 172 10.58 -6.34 -0.87
N PRO A 173 10.95 -6.95 0.27
CA PRO A 173 10.70 -8.37 0.51
C PRO A 173 9.23 -8.70 0.75
N TYR A 174 8.40 -7.72 1.15
CA TYR A 174 7.04 -7.95 1.58
C TYR A 174 6.02 -7.11 0.84
N TYR A 175 4.81 -7.64 0.68
CA TYR A 175 3.65 -6.87 0.23
C TYR A 175 2.40 -7.18 1.04
N ALA A 176 1.46 -6.24 1.05
CA ALA A 176 0.09 -6.44 1.51
C ALA A 176 -0.86 -5.77 0.50
N ALA A 177 -1.73 -6.55 -0.11
CA ALA A 177 -2.70 -6.11 -1.09
C ALA A 177 -4.11 -6.26 -0.56
N ILE A 178 -4.93 -5.24 -0.77
CA ILE A 178 -6.32 -5.20 -0.32
C ILE A 178 -7.21 -4.58 -1.40
N ASP A 179 -8.42 -5.12 -1.56
CA ASP A 179 -9.44 -4.46 -2.39
C ASP A 179 -10.34 -3.52 -1.57
N PHE A 180 -11.27 -2.85 -2.23
CA PHE A 180 -12.19 -1.92 -1.56
C PHE A 180 -13.08 -2.60 -0.52
N GLN A 181 -13.57 -3.81 -0.79
CA GLN A 181 -14.43 -4.52 0.15
C GLN A 181 -13.63 -4.98 1.38
N GLY A 182 -12.42 -5.50 1.17
CA GLY A 182 -11.47 -5.84 2.21
C GLY A 182 -11.16 -4.63 3.09
N PHE A 183 -10.89 -3.47 2.49
CA PHE A 183 -10.63 -2.23 3.22
C PHE A 183 -11.82 -1.81 4.08
N ILE A 184 -13.04 -1.81 3.51
CA ILE A 184 -14.27 -1.46 4.24
C ILE A 184 -14.46 -2.39 5.44
N ASN A 185 -14.30 -3.70 5.23
CA ASN A 185 -14.42 -4.70 6.28
C ASN A 185 -13.35 -4.51 7.36
N ALA A 186 -12.10 -4.26 6.97
CA ALA A 186 -11.00 -3.99 7.91
C ALA A 186 -11.35 -2.89 8.89
N VAL A 187 -11.81 -1.75 8.37
CA VAL A 187 -12.15 -0.57 9.16
C VAL A 187 -13.37 -0.82 10.03
N ASN A 188 -14.42 -1.45 9.48
CA ASN A 188 -15.62 -1.76 10.25
C ASN A 188 -15.35 -2.74 11.39
N ASN A 189 -14.48 -3.74 11.16
CA ASN A 189 -14.13 -4.75 12.15
C ASN A 189 -13.36 -4.17 13.35
N VAL A 190 -12.65 -3.05 13.18
CA VAL A 190 -12.02 -2.32 14.28
C VAL A 190 -12.92 -1.23 14.89
N GLY A 191 -14.20 -1.17 14.47
CA GLY A 191 -15.20 -0.24 14.98
C GLY A 191 -15.05 1.17 14.42
N GLY A 192 -14.56 1.33 13.18
CA GLY A 192 -14.36 2.63 12.53
C GLY A 192 -13.08 3.34 12.97
N LEU A 193 -12.75 4.44 12.28
CA LEU A 193 -11.56 5.24 12.49
C LEU A 193 -11.92 6.66 12.97
N ASP A 194 -11.14 7.17 13.92
CA ASP A 194 -11.25 8.56 14.35
C ASP A 194 -10.14 9.36 13.65
N ILE A 195 -10.51 10.26 12.74
CA ILE A 195 -9.55 10.99 11.88
C ILE A 195 -9.74 12.50 12.07
N THR A 196 -8.63 13.21 12.27
CA THR A 196 -8.61 14.68 12.24
C THR A 196 -8.50 15.18 10.80
N ILE A 197 -9.51 15.92 10.35
CA ILE A 197 -9.50 16.66 9.09
C ILE A 197 -8.97 18.07 9.38
N ASP A 198 -7.88 18.48 8.73
CA ASP A 198 -7.21 19.75 9.06
C ASP A 198 -7.97 20.95 8.49
N GLN A 199 -8.57 20.75 7.31
CA GLN A 199 -9.26 21.78 6.54
C GLN A 199 -10.52 21.21 5.90
N THR A 200 -11.60 21.98 5.92
CA THR A 200 -12.83 21.61 5.21
C THR A 200 -12.57 21.60 3.71
N PHE A 201 -12.95 20.53 3.02
CA PHE A 201 -12.89 20.45 1.56
C PHE A 201 -14.09 19.69 1.00
N THR A 202 -14.39 19.92 -0.28
CA THR A 202 -15.44 19.21 -1.01
C THR A 202 -14.87 18.65 -2.30
N ASP A 203 -15.15 17.38 -2.58
CA ASP A 203 -14.85 16.71 -3.85
C ASP A 203 -16.14 16.68 -4.70
N PRO A 204 -16.28 17.54 -5.72
CA PRO A 204 -17.45 17.59 -6.58
C PRO A 204 -17.44 16.49 -7.65
N GLU A 205 -16.30 15.83 -7.86
CA GLU A 205 -16.02 14.91 -8.97
C GLU A 205 -15.61 13.54 -8.43
N TYR A 206 -16.17 13.13 -7.30
CA TYR A 206 -15.90 11.79 -6.78
C TYR A 206 -16.56 10.75 -7.69
N PRO A 207 -15.80 9.78 -8.24
CA PRO A 207 -16.33 8.86 -9.24
C PRO A 207 -17.40 7.93 -8.66
N ASN A 208 -18.49 7.73 -9.41
CA ASN A 208 -19.43 6.63 -9.18
C ASN A 208 -18.88 5.33 -9.81
N GLU A 209 -19.34 4.16 -9.36
CA GLU A 209 -18.77 2.85 -9.74
C GLU A 209 -19.12 2.39 -11.16
N LYS A 210 -19.90 3.18 -11.93
CA LYS A 210 -20.41 2.79 -13.24
C LYS A 210 -19.85 3.70 -14.32
N TYR A 211 -20.33 4.95 -14.39
CA TYR A 211 -19.76 6.08 -15.15
C TYR A 211 -20.42 7.37 -14.61
N GLY A 212 -19.61 8.37 -14.21
CA GLY A 212 -20.08 9.66 -13.69
C GLY A 212 -19.61 9.96 -12.26
N PHE A 213 -20.20 10.98 -11.63
CA PHE A 213 -19.82 11.43 -10.29
C PHE A 213 -20.93 11.16 -9.26
N LEU A 214 -20.55 10.92 -8.01
CA LEU A 214 -21.46 10.99 -6.87
C LEU A 214 -21.89 12.44 -6.63
N SER A 215 -22.90 12.64 -5.79
CA SER A 215 -23.14 13.96 -5.21
C SER A 215 -21.86 14.46 -4.51
N PRO A 216 -21.57 15.78 -4.56
CA PRO A 216 -20.36 16.33 -3.96
C PRO A 216 -20.14 15.83 -2.53
N VAL A 217 -18.94 15.36 -2.25
CA VAL A 217 -18.58 14.78 -0.96
C VAL A 217 -17.82 15.83 -0.15
N THR A 218 -18.38 16.27 0.96
CA THR A 218 -17.73 17.24 1.87
C THR A 218 -17.13 16.55 3.09
N PHE A 219 -15.92 16.96 3.47
CA PHE A 219 -15.24 16.63 4.72
C PHE A 219 -15.06 17.92 5.52
N THR A 220 -15.52 17.96 6.76
CA THR A 220 -15.48 19.17 7.59
C THR A 220 -14.27 19.15 8.50
N ALA A 221 -13.57 20.28 8.64
CA ALA A 221 -12.45 20.40 9.57
C ALA A 221 -12.84 20.00 11.00
N GLY A 222 -11.95 19.27 11.67
CA GLY A 222 -12.16 18.71 13.00
C GLY A 222 -12.06 17.19 13.04
N MET A 223 -12.43 16.62 14.18
CA MET A 223 -12.48 15.17 14.35
C MET A 223 -13.73 14.59 13.69
N GLU A 224 -13.56 13.61 12.82
CA GLU A 224 -14.64 12.84 12.23
C GLU A 224 -14.44 11.35 12.51
N HIS A 225 -15.51 10.68 12.96
CA HIS A 225 -15.54 9.23 13.06
C HIS A 225 -16.02 8.65 11.73
N MET A 226 -15.20 7.82 11.10
CA MET A 226 -15.43 7.26 9.78
C MET A 226 -15.61 5.74 9.85
N ASP A 227 -16.73 5.25 9.33
CA ASP A 227 -16.88 3.84 8.99
C ASP A 227 -16.02 3.49 7.75
N GLY A 228 -15.97 2.21 7.38
CA GLY A 228 -15.12 1.74 6.29
C GLY A 228 -15.45 2.38 4.94
N ARG A 229 -16.73 2.66 4.66
CA ARG A 229 -17.14 3.28 3.40
C ARG A 229 -16.73 4.75 3.37
N ARG A 230 -16.93 5.47 4.47
CA ARG A 230 -16.53 6.87 4.61
C ARG A 230 -15.01 7.04 4.55
N ALA A 231 -14.27 6.15 5.21
CA ALA A 231 -12.81 6.12 5.16
C ALA A 231 -12.30 5.81 3.74
N LEU A 232 -12.96 4.92 2.99
CA LEU A 232 -12.59 4.61 1.62
C LEU A 232 -12.76 5.83 0.71
N ILE A 233 -13.89 6.54 0.83
CA ILE A 233 -14.14 7.78 0.10
C ILE A 233 -13.09 8.84 0.45
N PHE A 234 -12.73 8.96 1.72
CA PHE A 234 -11.67 9.87 2.19
C PHE A 234 -10.30 9.53 1.58
N ALA A 235 -9.95 8.23 1.51
CA ALA A 235 -8.70 7.76 0.90
C ALA A 235 -8.62 8.02 -0.62
N ARG A 236 -9.76 7.96 -1.30
CA ARG A 236 -9.86 7.99 -2.77
C ARG A 236 -10.14 9.36 -3.36
N SER A 237 -10.55 10.34 -2.54
CA SER A 237 -10.83 11.69 -3.03
C SER A 237 -9.60 12.31 -3.71
N ARG A 238 -9.82 12.99 -4.85
CA ARG A 238 -8.76 13.57 -5.69
C ARG A 238 -9.10 14.95 -6.23
N HIS A 239 -10.35 15.40 -6.19
CA HIS A 239 -10.75 16.68 -6.75
C HIS A 239 -11.25 17.63 -5.66
N GLY A 240 -10.56 17.64 -4.52
CA GLY A 240 -10.83 18.62 -3.47
C GLY A 240 -10.81 20.04 -4.03
N ASN A 241 -11.82 20.84 -3.71
CA ASN A 241 -12.02 22.20 -4.20
C ASN A 241 -11.00 23.24 -3.69
N ASN A 242 -9.89 22.79 -3.12
CA ASN A 242 -8.82 23.60 -2.56
C ASN A 242 -7.50 22.78 -2.64
N ASN A 243 -6.53 23.03 -1.75
CA ASN A 243 -5.24 22.32 -1.75
C ASN A 243 -5.37 20.79 -1.48
N GLU A 244 -6.57 20.28 -1.17
CA GLU A 244 -6.88 18.86 -0.96
C GLU A 244 -7.07 18.04 -2.25
N GLY A 245 -7.00 18.69 -3.42
CA GLY A 245 -7.07 18.03 -4.74
C GLY A 245 -5.73 17.50 -5.29
N SER A 246 -4.64 17.60 -4.53
CA SER A 246 -3.33 17.09 -4.95
C SER A 246 -3.15 15.61 -4.62
N ASP A 247 -2.27 14.92 -5.35
CA ASP A 247 -1.85 13.57 -4.98
C ASP A 247 -1.12 13.58 -3.63
N PHE A 248 -0.48 14.70 -3.26
CA PHE A 248 0.17 14.87 -1.96
C PHE A 248 -0.88 14.85 -0.85
N ALA A 249 -1.95 15.65 -0.99
CA ALA A 249 -3.06 15.64 -0.06
C ALA A 249 -3.72 14.25 0.06
N ARG A 250 -3.84 13.53 -1.06
CA ARG A 250 -4.30 12.12 -1.04
C ARG A 250 -3.36 11.23 -0.22
N SER A 251 -2.06 11.34 -0.40
CA SER A 251 -1.07 10.57 0.38
C SER A 251 -1.12 10.91 1.88
N GLU A 252 -1.36 12.17 2.23
CA GLU A 252 -1.56 12.62 3.62
C GLU A 252 -2.82 12.00 4.24
N ARG A 253 -3.92 11.94 3.48
CA ARG A 253 -5.17 11.28 3.92
C ARG A 253 -4.98 9.78 4.11
N GLN A 254 -4.27 9.12 3.20
CA GLN A 254 -3.92 7.70 3.32
C GLN A 254 -3.02 7.44 4.55
N LYS A 255 -2.05 8.30 4.83
CA LYS A 255 -1.26 8.26 6.08
C LYS A 255 -2.17 8.36 7.30
N LYS A 256 -3.09 9.33 7.34
CA LYS A 256 -4.03 9.50 8.48
C LYS A 256 -4.85 8.25 8.74
N ILE A 257 -5.33 7.59 7.67
CA ILE A 257 -6.04 6.30 7.77
C ILE A 257 -5.13 5.22 8.35
N ILE A 258 -3.90 5.06 7.85
CA ILE A 258 -2.94 4.07 8.33
C ILE A 258 -2.60 4.29 9.82
N VAL A 259 -2.39 5.55 10.22
CA VAL A 259 -2.13 5.94 11.62
C VAL A 259 -3.33 5.59 12.51
N ALA A 260 -4.54 6.02 12.12
CA ALA A 260 -5.75 5.76 12.90
C ALA A 260 -6.05 4.26 13.00
N PHE A 261 -5.88 3.51 11.91
CA PHE A 261 -6.05 2.07 11.89
C PHE A 261 -5.05 1.36 12.80
N LYS A 262 -3.77 1.74 12.74
CA LYS A 262 -2.73 1.25 13.66
C LYS A 262 -3.14 1.49 15.11
N GLU A 263 -3.58 2.70 15.47
CA GLU A 263 -4.01 3.02 16.84
C GLU A 263 -5.20 2.19 17.32
N LYS A 264 -6.14 1.84 16.42
CA LYS A 264 -7.23 0.92 16.76
C LYS A 264 -6.69 -0.47 17.00
N VAL A 265 -5.87 -0.99 16.08
CA VAL A 265 -5.31 -2.35 16.14
C VAL A 265 -4.40 -2.54 17.35
N THR A 266 -3.59 -1.56 17.73
CA THR A 266 -2.73 -1.66 18.93
C THR A 266 -3.49 -1.62 20.24
N LYS A 267 -4.71 -1.05 20.25
CA LYS A 267 -5.62 -1.09 21.41
C LYS A 267 -6.38 -2.42 21.50
N LEU A 268 -6.49 -3.17 20.39
CA LEU A 268 -7.07 -4.51 20.43
C LEU A 268 -6.10 -5.44 21.17
N ASN A 269 -6.65 -6.33 22.00
CA ASN A 269 -5.85 -7.34 22.64
C ASN A 269 -5.50 -8.45 21.63
N LEU A 270 -4.45 -8.22 20.84
CA LEU A 270 -3.96 -9.16 19.82
C LEU A 270 -3.39 -10.46 20.42
N THR A 271 -3.30 -10.59 21.75
CA THR A 271 -2.99 -11.90 22.37
C THR A 271 -4.18 -12.87 22.31
N ASP A 272 -5.39 -12.38 22.01
CA ASP A 272 -6.54 -13.23 21.72
C ASP A 272 -6.48 -13.76 20.28
N LEU A 273 -6.04 -15.01 20.16
CA LEU A 273 -6.00 -15.74 18.90
C LEU A 273 -7.35 -15.82 18.19
N LYS A 274 -8.48 -15.69 18.90
CA LYS A 274 -9.80 -15.64 18.26
C LYS A 274 -10.02 -14.31 17.54
N THR A 275 -9.58 -13.20 18.14
CA THR A 275 -9.61 -11.87 17.52
C THR A 275 -8.67 -11.81 16.30
N ILE A 276 -7.45 -12.37 16.40
CA ILE A 276 -6.54 -12.49 15.25
C ILE A 276 -7.12 -13.39 14.17
N ASN A 277 -7.63 -14.58 14.52
CA ASN A 277 -8.17 -15.51 13.53
C ASN A 277 -9.43 -14.97 12.87
N ASN A 278 -10.30 -14.25 13.59
CA ASN A 278 -11.50 -13.62 13.00
C ASN A 278 -11.11 -12.48 12.05
N LEU A 279 -10.14 -11.64 12.45
CA LEU A 279 -9.56 -10.64 11.56
C LEU A 279 -9.01 -11.35 10.31
N LEU A 280 -8.08 -12.30 10.48
CA LEU A 280 -7.42 -13.00 9.38
C LEU A 280 -8.39 -13.81 8.50
N SER A 281 -9.45 -14.41 9.05
CA SER A 281 -10.47 -15.15 8.29
C SER A 281 -11.30 -14.23 7.42
N ASP A 282 -11.71 -13.07 7.96
CA ASP A 282 -12.46 -12.05 7.22
C ASP A 282 -11.60 -11.38 6.14
N PHE A 283 -10.27 -11.43 6.31
CA PHE A 283 -9.29 -10.94 5.35
C PHE A 283 -9.02 -11.91 4.19
N THR A 284 -9.28 -13.22 4.33
CA THR A 284 -8.78 -14.21 3.34
C THR A 284 -9.28 -14.06 1.91
N GLU A 285 -10.45 -13.48 1.66
CA GLU A 285 -10.97 -13.31 0.28
C GLU A 285 -10.41 -12.04 -0.39
N ASN A 286 -10.30 -10.96 0.38
CA ASN A 286 -10.06 -9.59 -0.12
C ASN A 286 -8.70 -9.00 0.28
N PHE A 287 -7.86 -9.79 0.97
CA PHE A 287 -6.52 -9.42 1.39
C PHE A 287 -5.51 -10.51 1.00
N ARG A 288 -4.36 -10.09 0.48
CA ARG A 288 -3.25 -10.96 0.06
C ARG A 288 -1.95 -10.43 0.63
N THR A 289 -1.09 -11.30 1.14
CA THR A 289 0.25 -10.94 1.60
C THR A 289 1.17 -12.15 1.50
N ASN A 290 2.47 -11.91 1.39
CA ASN A 290 3.50 -12.93 1.56
C ASN A 290 4.10 -12.95 2.97
N LEU A 291 3.64 -12.09 3.89
CA LEU A 291 4.06 -12.13 5.29
C LEU A 291 3.54 -13.40 5.97
N GLU A 292 4.45 -14.16 6.56
CA GLU A 292 4.09 -15.27 7.43
C GLU A 292 3.51 -14.75 8.76
N PRO A 293 2.71 -15.54 9.49
CA PRO A 293 2.10 -15.10 10.75
C PRO A 293 3.10 -14.62 11.81
N HIS A 294 4.28 -15.25 11.85
CA HIS A 294 5.33 -14.86 12.79
C HIS A 294 5.94 -13.51 12.41
N GLU A 295 6.06 -13.23 11.11
CA GLU A 295 6.51 -11.95 10.54
C GLU A 295 5.47 -10.85 10.80
N LEU A 296 4.18 -11.15 10.63
CA LEU A 296 3.09 -10.23 11.02
C LEU A 296 3.18 -9.86 12.51
N ASN A 297 3.42 -10.85 13.38
CA ASN A 297 3.57 -10.60 14.81
C ASN A 297 4.84 -9.77 15.11
N ARG A 298 5.96 -10.05 14.44
CA ARG A 298 7.18 -9.24 14.55
C ARG A 298 6.94 -7.80 14.11
N LEU A 299 6.26 -7.60 12.99
CA LEU A 299 5.90 -6.29 12.44
C LEU A 299 5.00 -5.50 13.40
N VAL A 300 4.01 -6.14 14.03
CA VAL A 300 3.21 -5.51 15.09
C VAL A 300 4.10 -5.05 16.25
N GLY A 301 5.04 -5.88 16.70
CA GLY A 301 5.99 -5.51 17.76
C GLY A 301 6.91 -4.34 17.39
N LEU A 302 7.35 -4.25 16.14
CA LEU A 302 8.14 -3.11 15.64
C LEU A 302 7.27 -1.85 15.59
N THR A 303 6.07 -1.92 15.00
CA THR A 303 5.20 -0.75 14.80
C THR A 303 4.64 -0.19 16.10
N GLN A 304 4.48 -1.00 17.16
CA GLN A 304 4.08 -0.52 18.49
C GLN A 304 5.08 0.47 19.10
N LYS A 305 6.37 0.39 18.76
CA LYS A 305 7.42 1.32 19.24
C LYS A 305 7.38 2.67 18.53
N ILE A 306 6.71 2.73 17.39
CA ILE A 306 6.68 3.91 16.52
C ILE A 306 5.52 4.79 16.99
N SER A 307 5.76 6.08 17.23
CA SER A 307 4.67 7.01 17.54
C SER A 307 3.99 7.50 16.26
N ALA A 308 2.75 8.01 16.34
CA ALA A 308 2.10 8.66 15.21
C ALA A 308 2.93 9.84 14.64
N ALA A 309 3.65 10.54 15.52
CA ALA A 309 4.54 11.64 15.14
C ALA A 309 5.79 11.18 14.35
N ASN A 310 6.15 9.90 14.39
CA ASN A 310 7.27 9.33 13.65
C ASN A 310 6.84 8.61 12.37
N ILE A 311 5.59 8.82 11.92
CA ILE A 311 5.10 8.34 10.64
C ILE A 311 5.05 9.55 9.69
N PHE A 312 5.79 9.44 8.60
CA PHE A 312 5.96 10.47 7.59
C PHE A 312 5.40 9.97 6.24
N SER A 313 5.07 10.90 5.37
CA SER A 313 4.56 10.63 4.02
C SER A 313 5.40 11.37 3.01
N PHE A 314 5.65 10.69 1.91
CA PHE A 314 6.32 11.21 0.74
C PHE A 314 5.51 10.74 -0.48
N SER A 315 5.35 11.62 -1.44
CA SER A 315 4.63 11.32 -2.67
C SER A 315 5.54 11.65 -3.83
N LEU A 316 5.82 10.65 -4.66
CA LEU A 316 6.56 10.84 -5.90
C LEU A 316 5.57 11.41 -6.92
N GLU A 317 5.57 12.72 -7.14
CA GLU A 317 4.59 13.39 -8.02
C GLU A 317 5.25 14.01 -9.26
N PRO A 318 4.53 14.05 -10.40
CA PRO A 318 4.98 14.80 -11.56
C PRO A 318 5.11 16.29 -11.24
N ASP A 319 6.31 16.71 -10.88
CA ASP A 319 6.64 18.06 -10.43
C ASP A 319 7.34 18.89 -11.53
N GLY A 320 7.64 18.25 -12.66
CA GLY A 320 8.36 18.87 -13.77
C GLY A 320 9.87 18.94 -13.57
N THR A 321 10.41 18.39 -12.47
CA THR A 321 11.85 18.40 -12.15
C THR A 321 12.45 16.99 -12.22
N THR A 322 11.81 16.02 -11.57
CA THR A 322 12.34 14.66 -11.42
C THR A 322 11.54 13.69 -12.27
N ILE A 323 10.22 13.75 -12.16
CA ILE A 323 9.29 12.96 -12.97
C ILE A 323 8.26 13.87 -13.63
N CYS A 324 7.84 13.48 -14.82
CA CYS A 324 7.04 14.30 -15.72
C CYS A 324 5.87 13.49 -16.30
N ASN A 325 4.76 14.18 -16.57
CA ASN A 325 3.66 13.62 -17.33
C ASN A 325 4.03 13.58 -18.81
N SER A 326 3.71 12.47 -19.46
CA SER A 326 3.99 12.24 -20.88
C SER A 326 2.87 11.39 -21.50
N SER A 327 2.98 11.12 -22.80
CA SER A 327 2.09 10.18 -23.48
C SER A 327 2.86 9.37 -24.52
N ILE A 328 2.64 8.07 -24.54
CA ILE A 328 3.17 7.17 -25.57
C ILE A 328 2.05 6.66 -26.47
N ILE A 329 2.39 6.36 -27.72
CA ILE A 329 1.46 5.71 -28.66
C ILE A 329 1.58 4.21 -28.45
N VAL A 330 0.49 3.57 -28.00
CA VAL A 330 0.45 2.12 -27.71
C VAL A 330 -0.25 1.31 -28.80
N GLY A 331 -0.82 2.00 -29.78
CA GLY A 331 -1.51 1.37 -30.90
C GLY A 331 -2.16 2.41 -31.80
N TYR A 332 -2.86 1.89 -32.80
CA TYR A 332 -3.56 2.67 -33.80
C TYR A 332 -4.96 2.08 -33.94
N GLU A 333 -5.98 2.87 -33.65
CA GLU A 333 -7.38 2.50 -33.86
C GLU A 333 -7.78 2.88 -35.29
N GLN A 334 -8.51 1.98 -35.96
CA GLN A 334 -9.11 2.32 -37.24
C GLN A 334 -10.33 3.20 -36.99
N PRO A 335 -10.46 4.36 -37.67
CA PRO A 335 -11.63 5.21 -37.56
C PRO A 335 -12.90 4.41 -37.90
N ASP A 336 -13.88 4.46 -37.00
CA ASP A 336 -15.17 3.79 -37.17
C ASP A 336 -16.14 4.75 -37.86
N PRO A 337 -16.49 4.53 -39.15
CA PRO A 337 -17.38 5.43 -39.89
C PRO A 337 -18.79 5.51 -39.30
N ALA A 338 -19.17 4.60 -38.39
CA ALA A 338 -20.45 4.64 -37.68
C ALA A 338 -20.46 5.56 -36.44
N LYS A 339 -19.30 6.06 -36.00
CA LYS A 339 -19.16 6.96 -34.84
C LYS A 339 -18.86 8.42 -35.22
N GLU A 340 -18.70 8.72 -36.51
CA GLU A 340 -18.51 10.08 -36.96
C GLU A 340 -19.80 10.90 -36.78
N PRO A 341 -19.72 12.15 -36.30
CA PRO A 341 -20.89 13.02 -36.25
C PRO A 341 -21.44 13.21 -37.68
N PRO A 342 -22.77 13.33 -37.86
CA PRO A 342 -23.35 13.57 -39.18
C PRO A 342 -22.69 14.80 -39.83
N ILE A 343 -22.20 14.64 -41.06
CA ILE A 343 -21.61 15.74 -41.83
C ILE A 343 -22.73 16.75 -42.11
N ASP A 344 -22.64 17.93 -41.50
CA ASP A 344 -23.67 18.99 -41.58
C ASP A 344 -23.71 19.74 -42.94
N ASP A 345 -22.80 19.41 -43.88
CA ASP A 345 -22.76 20.01 -45.22
C ASP A 345 -22.68 18.94 -46.34
N PRO A 346 -23.73 18.76 -47.15
CA PRO A 346 -23.78 17.76 -48.21
C PRO A 346 -22.89 18.04 -49.44
N LYS A 347 -21.98 19.03 -49.38
CA LYS A 347 -21.10 19.40 -50.52
C LYS A 347 -19.60 19.12 -50.33
N THR A 348 -19.19 18.58 -49.20
CA THR A 348 -17.81 18.07 -49.04
C THR A 348 -17.74 16.62 -49.53
N GLU A 349 -17.33 16.43 -50.78
CA GLU A 349 -16.79 15.15 -51.26
C GLU A 349 -15.49 14.89 -50.48
N VAL A 350 -15.57 14.11 -49.41
CA VAL A 350 -14.38 13.63 -48.69
C VAL A 350 -13.80 12.51 -49.55
N ASP A 351 -12.57 12.66 -50.01
CA ASP A 351 -11.82 11.58 -50.65
C ASP A 351 -11.64 10.44 -49.62
N GLU A 352 -12.47 9.40 -49.71
CA GLU A 352 -12.47 8.22 -48.82
C GLU A 352 -11.16 7.41 -48.88
N SER A 353 -10.18 7.77 -49.71
CA SER A 353 -9.04 6.91 -50.01
C SER A 353 -7.87 6.95 -49.01
N ILE A 354 -7.86 7.84 -48.00
CA ILE A 354 -6.83 7.84 -46.95
C ILE A 354 -7.40 8.33 -45.61
N VAL A 355 -8.14 7.48 -44.89
CA VAL A 355 -8.44 7.78 -43.48
C VAL A 355 -7.25 7.33 -42.64
N GLU A 356 -6.46 8.30 -42.15
CA GLU A 356 -5.30 7.98 -41.32
C GLU A 356 -5.74 7.33 -40.00
N PRO A 357 -5.06 6.26 -39.56
CA PRO A 357 -5.39 5.60 -38.30
C PRO A 357 -5.16 6.52 -37.11
N ILE A 358 -6.07 6.48 -36.13
CA ILE A 358 -6.03 7.35 -34.95
C ILE A 358 -5.06 6.75 -33.94
N PRO A 359 -4.00 7.47 -33.51
CA PRO A 359 -3.07 6.94 -32.51
C PRO A 359 -3.73 6.86 -31.13
N ILE A 360 -3.68 5.68 -30.51
CA ILE A 360 -4.12 5.46 -29.14
C ILE A 360 -3.01 5.95 -28.20
N LYS A 361 -3.29 7.05 -27.48
CA LYS A 361 -2.37 7.65 -26.52
C LYS A 361 -2.58 7.07 -25.12
N LEU A 362 -1.52 6.54 -24.54
CA LEU A 362 -1.46 6.18 -23.12
C LEU A 362 -0.73 7.28 -22.35
N TYR A 363 -1.44 7.97 -21.45
CA TYR A 363 -0.85 8.97 -20.56
C TYR A 363 -0.08 8.28 -19.43
N ILE A 364 1.17 8.67 -19.23
CA ILE A 364 2.11 8.01 -18.33
C ILE A 364 2.90 9.04 -17.50
N VAL A 365 3.55 8.54 -16.46
CA VAL A 365 4.57 9.26 -15.69
C VAL A 365 5.93 8.62 -15.97
N GLU A 366 6.93 9.43 -16.31
CA GLU A 366 8.29 8.96 -16.61
C GLU A 366 9.33 9.96 -16.09
N PRO A 367 10.62 9.59 -16.00
CA PRO A 367 11.68 10.56 -15.71
C PRO A 367 11.61 11.77 -16.66
N CYS A 368 11.77 12.98 -16.12
CA CYS A 368 11.79 14.20 -16.93
C CYS A 368 12.92 14.21 -17.97
N LEU A 369 12.85 15.12 -18.95
CA LEU A 369 13.92 15.31 -19.93
C LEU A 369 15.28 15.53 -19.23
N ASN A 370 16.31 14.80 -19.65
CA ASN A 370 17.65 14.74 -19.04
C ASN A 370 17.73 14.10 -17.65
N LYS A 371 16.66 13.45 -17.19
CA LYS A 371 16.68 12.56 -16.02
C LYS A 371 16.65 11.11 -16.47
N THR A 372 17.24 10.26 -15.65
CA THR A 372 17.27 8.81 -15.80
C THR A 372 16.45 8.16 -14.70
N LEU A 373 16.17 6.87 -14.84
CA LEU A 373 15.57 6.09 -13.77
C LEU A 373 16.44 6.10 -12.50
N ALA A 374 17.77 6.14 -12.64
CA ALA A 374 18.69 6.21 -11.50
C ALA A 374 18.53 7.53 -10.72
N ASP A 375 18.29 8.66 -11.40
CA ASP A 375 18.00 9.94 -10.74
C ASP A 375 16.70 9.87 -9.93
N VAL A 376 15.67 9.19 -10.46
CA VAL A 376 14.41 8.97 -9.75
C VAL A 376 14.63 8.09 -8.51
N GLN A 377 15.40 7.02 -8.63
CA GLN A 377 15.74 6.14 -7.51
C GLN A 377 16.55 6.88 -6.43
N GLU A 378 17.49 7.74 -6.82
CA GLU A 378 18.24 8.58 -5.88
C GLU A 378 17.32 9.55 -5.13
N TYR A 379 16.39 10.19 -5.84
CA TYR A 379 15.38 11.06 -5.23
C TYR A 379 14.49 10.30 -4.24
N ILE A 380 14.04 9.09 -4.57
CA ILE A 380 13.25 8.24 -3.67
C ILE A 380 14.05 7.81 -2.44
N LYS A 381 15.36 7.55 -2.56
CA LYS A 381 16.21 7.26 -1.39
C LYS A 381 16.28 8.46 -0.42
N MET A 382 16.07 9.68 -0.92
CA MET A 382 15.95 10.88 -0.08
C MET A 382 14.57 11.06 0.56
N ALA A 383 13.57 10.21 0.25
CA ALA A 383 12.19 10.36 0.73
C ALA A 383 12.09 10.53 2.25
N SER A 384 12.89 9.79 3.03
CA SER A 384 12.91 9.90 4.49
C SER A 384 13.33 11.30 4.95
N ILE A 385 14.39 11.83 4.35
CA ILE A 385 14.91 13.16 4.65
C ILE A 385 13.88 14.20 4.23
N ILE A 386 13.41 14.14 2.97
CA ILE A 386 12.45 15.10 2.41
C ILE A 386 11.17 15.15 3.24
N ALA A 387 10.62 13.99 3.62
CA ALA A 387 9.38 13.92 4.40
C ALA A 387 9.55 14.54 5.80
N LYS A 388 10.72 14.37 6.43
CA LYS A 388 11.05 15.00 7.73
C LYS A 388 11.19 16.51 7.60
N LEU A 389 11.93 16.99 6.59
CA LEU A 389 12.14 18.41 6.36
C LEU A 389 10.84 19.14 6.01
N LYS A 390 10.03 18.57 5.09
CA LYS A 390 8.70 19.11 4.74
C LYS A 390 7.76 19.17 5.93
N LYS A 391 7.78 18.14 6.80
CA LYS A 391 6.95 18.13 8.02
C LYS A 391 7.32 19.26 8.98
N GLU A 392 8.62 19.50 9.16
CA GLU A 392 9.08 20.59 10.01
C GLU A 392 8.85 21.97 9.37
N ASN A 393 8.83 22.05 8.03
CA ASN A 393 8.61 23.27 7.27
C ASN A 393 9.46 24.43 7.79
N ALA A 394 10.74 24.15 8.01
CA ALA A 394 11.67 25.11 8.58
C ALA A 394 12.06 26.17 7.54
N SER A 395 12.12 27.41 8.00
CA SER A 395 12.65 28.53 7.24
C SER A 395 14.15 28.70 7.48
N LEU A 396 14.91 28.85 6.41
CA LEU A 396 16.36 29.01 6.45
C LEU A 396 16.76 30.28 5.69
N GLU A 397 17.35 31.22 6.42
CA GLU A 397 17.92 32.44 5.85
C GLU A 397 19.41 32.23 5.57
N VAL A 398 19.81 32.47 4.32
CA VAL A 398 21.22 32.38 3.91
C VAL A 398 21.74 33.77 3.58
N GLN A 399 22.77 34.19 4.31
CA GLN A 399 23.47 35.47 4.15
C GLN A 399 24.87 35.23 3.60
N ASN A 400 25.25 36.00 2.59
CA ASN A 400 26.60 35.93 2.03
C ASN A 400 27.46 37.10 2.51
N SER A 401 28.37 36.84 3.45
CA SER A 401 29.28 37.88 3.96
C SER A 401 30.48 38.17 3.05
N THR A 402 30.74 37.29 2.07
CA THR A 402 31.93 37.35 1.20
C THR A 402 31.76 38.24 -0.03
N GLY A 403 30.52 38.54 -0.42
CA GLY A 403 30.19 39.26 -1.66
C GLY A 403 30.32 38.45 -2.96
N ARG A 404 30.63 37.14 -2.89
CA ARG A 404 30.82 36.27 -4.06
C ARG A 404 29.54 35.52 -4.44
N VAL A 405 28.99 35.76 -5.63
CA VAL A 405 27.70 35.19 -6.07
C VAL A 405 27.70 33.65 -6.11
N SER A 406 28.83 33.02 -6.47
CA SER A 406 28.95 31.57 -6.69
C SER A 406 28.73 30.68 -5.46
N VAL A 407 28.83 31.22 -4.24
CA VAL A 407 28.75 30.44 -3.00
C VAL A 407 27.31 30.09 -2.60
N THR A 408 26.33 30.75 -3.23
CA THR A 408 24.89 30.55 -2.95
C THR A 408 24.27 29.38 -3.73
N THR A 409 24.88 28.94 -4.83
CA THR A 409 24.31 27.92 -5.72
C THR A 409 24.12 26.56 -5.05
N GLN A 410 25.05 26.15 -4.18
CA GLN A 410 24.96 24.88 -3.42
C GLN A 410 23.75 24.83 -2.47
N TRP A 411 23.25 26.00 -2.04
CA TRP A 411 22.13 26.10 -1.12
C TRP A 411 20.78 26.03 -1.85
N ASN A 412 20.72 26.36 -3.15
CA ASN A 412 19.47 26.37 -3.92
C ASN A 412 18.77 25.00 -3.92
N ASN A 413 19.55 23.92 -3.94
CA ASN A 413 19.05 22.54 -3.96
C ASN A 413 18.30 22.16 -2.66
N LEU A 414 18.43 22.95 -1.59
CA LEU A 414 17.65 22.71 -0.36
C LEU A 414 16.16 23.03 -0.53
N THR A 415 15.80 23.85 -1.52
CA THR A 415 14.41 24.11 -1.88
C THR A 415 13.74 22.82 -2.37
N ASP A 416 14.46 22.02 -3.16
CA ASP A 416 13.96 20.75 -3.72
C ASP A 416 13.71 19.71 -2.61
N LEU A 417 14.36 19.87 -1.46
CA LEU A 417 14.15 19.06 -0.26
C LEU A 417 13.01 19.55 0.62
N GLY A 418 12.36 20.67 0.25
CA GLY A 418 11.21 21.24 0.95
C GLY A 418 11.55 22.26 2.03
N LEU A 419 12.76 22.82 2.06
CA LEU A 419 13.11 23.92 2.96
C LEU A 419 12.68 25.27 2.39
N ASN A 420 12.16 26.15 3.25
CA ASN A 420 11.80 27.51 2.87
C ASN A 420 13.03 28.41 2.93
N LEU A 421 13.72 28.54 1.79
CA LEU A 421 14.94 29.31 1.67
C LEU A 421 14.69 30.79 1.41
N LYS A 422 15.45 31.64 2.09
CA LYS A 422 15.50 33.07 1.84
C LYS A 422 16.95 33.54 1.76
N PHE A 423 17.38 33.98 0.57
CA PHE A 423 18.67 34.65 0.43
C PHE A 423 18.54 36.13 0.79
N THR A 424 19.41 36.61 1.67
CA THR A 424 19.44 38.02 2.07
C THR A 424 20.85 38.60 2.01
N GLY A 425 20.94 39.91 1.81
CA GLY A 425 22.21 40.62 1.82
C GLY A 425 22.78 40.69 3.24
N PHE A 426 24.05 40.34 3.39
CA PHE A 426 24.76 40.51 4.66
C PHE A 426 24.95 42.02 4.95
N ARG A 427 24.53 42.45 6.14
CA ARG A 427 24.57 43.87 6.56
C ARG A 427 25.83 44.26 7.32
N GLY A 428 26.70 43.30 7.64
CA GLY A 428 27.95 43.57 8.35
C GLY A 428 28.97 44.29 7.46
N ARG A 429 29.92 44.97 8.09
CA ARG A 429 30.98 45.72 7.39
C ARG A 429 32.19 44.87 7.02
N VAL A 430 32.34 43.71 7.67
CA VAL A 430 33.49 42.81 7.51
C VAL A 430 32.96 41.40 7.27
N ALA A 431 33.52 40.72 6.27
CA ALA A 431 33.22 39.33 5.98
C ALA A 431 33.58 38.43 7.17
N TYR A 432 32.81 37.38 7.39
CA TYR A 432 33.16 36.39 8.41
C TYR A 432 34.26 35.47 7.87
N GLU A 433 35.23 35.12 8.70
CA GLU A 433 36.25 34.15 8.29
C GLU A 433 35.70 32.72 8.21
N GLN A 434 34.75 32.40 9.10
CA GLN A 434 34.08 31.10 9.15
C GLN A 434 32.59 31.23 8.89
N THR A 435 31.99 30.18 8.34
CA THR A 435 30.56 30.08 8.15
C THR A 435 29.91 29.82 9.49
N ILE A 436 29.02 30.74 9.91
CA ILE A 436 28.37 30.67 11.22
C ILE A 436 26.90 30.30 11.04
N PHE A 437 26.47 29.32 11.83
CA PHE A 437 25.10 28.85 11.90
C PHE A 437 24.42 29.30 13.19
N TYR A 438 23.21 29.81 13.07
CA TYR A 438 22.38 30.26 14.19
C TYR A 438 21.08 29.45 14.20
N ASP A 439 20.76 28.84 15.33
CA ASP A 439 19.49 28.16 15.58
C ASP A 439 18.55 29.11 16.33
N ASN A 440 17.70 29.80 15.59
CA ASN A 440 16.66 30.66 16.15
C ASN A 440 15.43 29.87 16.61
N SER A 441 15.28 28.63 16.13
CA SER A 441 14.20 27.71 16.53
C SER A 441 14.37 27.16 17.95
N GLN A 442 15.57 27.31 18.53
CA GLN A 442 15.94 26.81 19.86
C GLN A 442 15.68 25.30 19.99
N GLY A 443 16.08 24.53 18.98
CA GLY A 443 15.82 23.09 18.91
C GLY A 443 14.38 22.71 18.54
N GLY A 444 13.53 23.65 18.14
CA GLY A 444 12.16 23.41 17.70
C GLY A 444 12.04 22.67 16.35
N LYS A 445 13.13 22.57 15.59
CA LYS A 445 13.21 21.91 14.27
C LYS A 445 14.37 20.88 14.23
N PRO A 446 14.32 19.82 15.07
CA PRO A 446 15.46 18.94 15.31
C PRO A 446 15.92 18.16 14.07
N LYS A 447 15.02 17.73 13.17
CA LYS A 447 15.37 16.96 11.97
C LYS A 447 16.06 17.83 10.93
N THR A 448 15.60 19.07 10.78
CA THR A 448 16.24 20.08 9.93
C THR A 448 17.62 20.43 10.47
N LEU A 449 17.73 20.67 11.77
CA LEU A 449 19.00 20.96 12.42
C LEU A 449 20.03 19.82 12.21
N GLU A 450 19.60 18.58 12.43
CA GLU A 450 20.41 17.38 12.20
C GLU A 450 20.87 17.29 10.73
N TYR A 451 19.94 17.46 9.78
CA TYR A 451 20.26 17.46 8.36
C TYR A 451 21.30 18.52 8.00
N LEU A 452 21.11 19.77 8.44
CA LEU A 452 22.04 20.86 8.14
C LEU A 452 23.43 20.59 8.74
N LYS A 453 23.52 20.12 9.99
CA LYS A 453 24.80 19.80 10.64
C LYS A 453 25.55 18.64 9.98
N ASN A 454 24.84 17.68 9.41
CA ASN A 454 25.46 16.50 8.78
C ASN A 454 25.92 16.78 7.34
N ASN A 455 25.33 17.76 6.67
CA ASN A 455 25.60 18.03 5.25
C ASN A 455 26.43 19.29 5.02
N PHE A 456 26.53 20.19 6.00
CA PHE A 456 27.27 21.44 5.88
C PHE A 456 28.24 21.62 7.05
N GLN A 457 29.39 22.21 6.76
CA GLN A 457 30.38 22.58 7.77
C GLN A 457 30.11 24.03 8.21
N PHE A 458 29.87 24.22 9.50
CA PHE A 458 29.70 25.54 10.09
C PHE A 458 30.06 25.54 11.58
N VAL A 459 30.39 26.73 12.09
CA VAL A 459 30.51 26.98 13.54
C VAL A 459 29.15 27.37 14.07
N SER A 460 28.64 26.63 15.06
CA SER A 460 27.35 26.94 15.69
C SER A 460 27.51 28.10 16.67
N SER A 461 26.58 29.06 16.62
CA SER A 461 26.45 30.10 17.64
C SER A 461 25.63 29.61 18.82
N ASP A 462 26.00 30.03 20.03
CA ASP A 462 25.23 29.77 21.26
C ASP A 462 24.03 30.72 21.42
N ILE A 463 23.92 31.73 20.56
CA ILE A 463 22.82 32.71 20.57
C ILE A 463 22.10 32.70 19.21
N GLY A 464 20.83 33.07 19.23
CA GLY A 464 20.07 33.31 17.99
C GLY A 464 20.55 34.57 17.26
N TYR A 465 20.29 34.63 15.95
CA TYR A 465 20.52 35.79 15.11
C TYR A 465 19.44 36.87 15.34
N PRO A 466 19.75 38.03 15.96
CA PRO A 466 18.74 38.91 16.58
C PRO A 466 17.76 39.59 15.62
N SER A 467 18.08 39.69 14.33
CA SER A 467 17.32 40.48 13.34
C SER A 467 16.63 39.65 12.26
N SER A 468 16.63 38.32 12.40
CA SER A 468 15.94 37.41 11.49
C SER A 468 14.78 36.72 12.22
N THR A 469 13.68 36.51 11.48
CA THR A 469 12.54 35.71 11.94
C THR A 469 12.59 34.28 11.41
N ALA A 470 13.63 33.91 10.66
CA ALA A 470 13.80 32.55 10.18
C ALA A 470 14.17 31.60 11.34
N ASP A 471 13.77 30.33 11.22
CA ASP A 471 14.11 29.27 12.18
C ASP A 471 15.63 29.05 12.25
N PHE A 472 16.30 29.17 11.09
CA PHE A 472 17.74 29.04 10.97
C PHE A 472 18.33 30.18 10.17
N VAL A 473 19.54 30.61 10.56
CA VAL A 473 20.34 31.58 9.79
C VAL A 473 21.73 31.02 9.55
N VAL A 474 22.17 31.05 8.29
CA VAL A 474 23.55 30.73 7.91
C VAL A 474 24.19 31.99 7.36
N VAL A 475 25.29 32.43 7.98
CA VAL A 475 26.14 33.50 7.46
C VAL A 475 27.39 32.86 6.87
N ILE A 476 27.46 32.82 5.54
CA ILE A 476 28.56 32.24 4.77
C ILE A 476 29.81 33.08 4.96
N GLY A 477 30.89 32.44 5.41
CA GLY A 477 32.22 33.02 5.59
C GLY A 477 33.19 32.70 4.46
N ASN A 478 34.46 33.12 4.62
CA ASN A 478 35.54 32.88 3.66
C ASN A 478 35.98 31.41 3.59
N ASP A 479 35.61 30.58 4.56
CA ASP A 479 35.89 29.15 4.63
C ASP A 479 35.03 28.29 3.69
N ALA A 480 33.94 28.84 3.14
CA ALA A 480 33.09 28.15 2.16
C ALA A 480 33.69 28.12 0.74
N LEU A 481 35.02 28.20 0.62
CA LEU A 481 35.80 28.25 -0.62
C LEU A 481 36.45 26.92 -0.99
#